data_AF-A0AAV4R9T9-F1
#
_entry.id   AF-A0AAV4R9T9-F1
#
_cell.length_a   1.000
_cell.length_b   1.000
_cell.length_c   1.000
_cell.angle_alpha   90.00
_cell.angle_beta   90.00
_cell.angle_gamma   90.00
#
_symmetry.space_group_name_H-M   'P 1'
#
loop_
_entity.id
_entity.type
_entity.pdbx_description
1 polymer ?
#
loop_
_entity_poly.entity_id
_entity_poly.type
_entity_poly.pdbx_seq_one_letter_code
_entity_poly.pdbx_strand_id
1 'polypeptide(L)' 'MCRRPHEAMDPNCQQGTVQAGGGSVMVWAVFSWHGLGPLVRLDRTLTGNAYVQLLGDHLQPFMDYVLKQRWDFYG' A
#
# COMPACT_ATOMS: atom_id res chain seq x y z
N MET A 1 23.31 -25.37 16.92
CA MET A 1 23.83 -24.00 16.72
C MET A 1 22.93 -23.32 15.70
N CYS A 2 22.21 -22.28 16.08
CA CYS A 2 21.11 -21.75 15.27
C CYS A 2 21.53 -20.74 14.19
N ARG A 3 22.79 -20.30 14.16
CA ARG A 3 23.33 -19.51 13.04
C ARG A 3 24.83 -19.72 12.94
N ARG A 4 25.34 -19.98 11.73
CA ARG A 4 26.78 -19.94 11.41
C ARG A 4 27.12 -18.61 10.72
N PRO A 5 28.38 -18.14 10.77
CA PRO A 5 28.81 -17.06 9.89
C PRO A 5 28.49 -17.45 8.44
N HIS A 6 28.23 -16.49 7.56
CA HIS A 6 27.93 -16.68 6.12
C HIS A 6 26.73 -17.58 5.73
N GLU A 7 25.98 -18.14 6.67
CA GLU A 7 24.78 -18.94 6.39
C GLU A 7 23.49 -18.28 6.91
N ALA A 8 22.38 -18.56 6.23
CA ALA A 8 21.05 -18.17 6.69
C ALA A 8 20.70 -18.90 8.01
N MET A 9 19.74 -18.36 8.76
CA MET A 9 19.29 -18.97 10.02
C MET A 9 18.58 -20.30 9.75
N ASP A 10 18.82 -21.29 10.61
CA ASP A 10 18.18 -22.60 10.50
C ASP A 10 16.65 -22.47 10.74
N PRO A 11 15.79 -22.93 9.81
CA PRO A 11 14.34 -22.85 9.97
C PRO A 11 13.81 -23.66 11.18
N ASN A 12 14.49 -24.71 11.64
CA ASN A 12 14.13 -25.43 12.86
C ASN A 12 14.39 -24.61 14.15
N CYS A 13 15.20 -23.56 14.06
CA CYS A 13 15.43 -22.63 15.17
C CYS A 13 14.50 -21.40 15.12
N GLN A 14 13.63 -21.30 14.11
CA GLN A 14 12.69 -20.19 14.01
C GLN A 14 11.41 -20.51 14.77
N GLN A 15 11.10 -19.72 15.80
CA GLN A 15 9.80 -19.78 16.45
C GLN A 15 8.78 -19.05 15.58
N GLY A 16 7.68 -19.73 15.25
CA GLY A 16 6.59 -19.12 14.50
C GLY A 16 6.02 -17.91 15.25
N THR A 17 6.10 -16.73 14.64
CA THR A 17 5.53 -15.50 15.19
C THR A 17 4.56 -14.90 14.18
N VAL A 18 3.41 -14.43 14.67
CA VAL A 18 2.39 -13.78 13.83
C VAL A 18 2.87 -12.40 13.35
N GLN A 19 3.74 -11.75 14.12
CA GLN A 19 4.32 -10.45 13.79
C GLN A 19 5.84 -10.52 13.99
N ALA A 20 6.58 -10.37 12.90
CA ALA A 20 8.03 -10.24 12.96
C ALA A 20 8.42 -8.84 13.43
N GLY A 21 9.52 -8.73 14.19
CA GLY A 21 10.01 -7.46 14.73
C GLY A 21 10.54 -6.45 13.70
N GLY A 22 10.45 -6.75 12.39
CA GLY A 22 10.95 -5.90 11.30
C GLY A 22 10.11 -4.65 11.02
N GLY A 23 9.02 -4.43 11.76
CA GLY A 23 8.08 -3.32 11.57
C GLY A 23 7.11 -3.57 10.40
N SER A 24 6.20 -2.61 10.19
CA SER A 24 5.21 -2.63 9.12
C SER A 24 5.11 -1.28 8.42
N VAL A 25 4.70 -1.30 7.16
CA VAL A 25 4.39 -0.11 6.35
C VAL A 25 2.91 -0.18 6.00
N MET A 26 2.19 0.92 6.22
CA MET A 26 0.82 1.07 5.74
C MET A 26 0.82 1.86 4.43
N VAL A 27 0.01 1.42 3.48
CA VAL A 27 -0.16 2.07 2.17
C VAL A 27 -1.64 2.15 1.83
N TRP A 28 -2.01 3.20 1.13
CA TRP A 28 -3.32 3.39 0.53
C TRP A 28 -3.17 3.40 -0.98
N ALA A 29 -4.09 2.75 -1.69
CA ALA A 29 -4.13 2.75 -3.14
C ALA A 29 -5.57 2.80 -3.64
N VAL A 30 -5.75 3.33 -4.84
CA VAL A 30 -7.01 3.25 -5.58
C VAL A 30 -6.74 2.63 -6.95
N PHE A 31 -7.66 1.79 -7.44
CA PHE A 31 -7.59 1.20 -8.77
C PHE A 31 -9.00 1.13 -9.36
N SER A 32 -9.06 1.16 -10.69
CA SER A 32 -10.29 1.02 -11.47
C SER A 32 -10.06 0.06 -12.63
N TRP A 33 -11.14 -0.36 -13.30
CA TRP A 33 -11.05 -1.13 -14.54
C TRP A 33 -10.19 -0.43 -15.61
N HIS A 34 -10.24 0.90 -15.67
CA HIS A 34 -9.56 1.69 -16.69
C HIS A 34 -8.12 2.10 -16.32
N GLY A 35 -7.66 1.81 -15.11
CA GLY A 35 -6.31 2.18 -14.71
C GLY A 35 -6.01 2.02 -13.22
N LEU A 36 -4.72 1.98 -12.94
CA LEU A 36 -4.17 1.99 -11.59
C LEU A 36 -4.03 3.43 -11.11
N GLY A 37 -4.47 3.69 -9.89
CA GLY A 37 -4.29 4.97 -9.23
C GLY A 37 -3.07 5.01 -8.32
N PRO A 38 -2.88 6.13 -7.61
CA PRO A 38 -1.68 6.37 -6.81
C PRO A 38 -1.55 5.38 -5.65
N LEU A 39 -0.32 4.93 -5.39
CA LEU A 39 0.06 4.19 -4.18
C LEU A 39 0.73 5.16 -3.20
N VAL A 40 0.03 5.47 -2.12
CA VAL A 40 0.44 6.47 -1.12
C VAL A 40 0.88 5.76 0.15
N ARG A 41 2.09 6.05 0.62
CA ARG A 41 2.55 5.55 1.91
C ARG A 41 1.88 6.36 3.03
N LEU A 42 1.24 5.65 3.95
CA LEU A 42 0.62 6.24 5.12
C LEU A 42 1.58 6.19 6.31
N ASP A 43 1.55 7.24 7.12
CA ASP A 43 2.11 7.18 8.45
C ASP A 43 1.32 6.22 9.34
N ARG A 44 1.95 5.77 10.43
CA ARG A 44 1.41 4.74 11.32
C ARG A 44 0.05 5.08 11.93
N THR A 45 -0.39 6.33 11.88
CA THR A 45 -1.66 6.78 12.45
C THR A 45 -2.39 7.62 11.42
N LEU A 46 -3.37 7.01 10.76
CA LEU A 46 -4.28 7.72 9.88
C LEU A 46 -5.48 8.19 10.70
N THR A 47 -5.66 9.50 10.85
CA THR A 47 -6.87 10.07 11.45
C THR A 47 -7.97 10.19 10.41
N GLY A 48 -9.24 10.26 10.84
CA GLY A 48 -10.36 10.47 9.91
C GLY A 48 -10.20 11.75 9.06
N ASN A 49 -9.68 12.82 9.65
CA ASN A 49 -9.41 14.06 8.92
C ASN A 49 -8.28 13.90 7.89
N ALA A 50 -7.20 13.20 8.25
CA ALA A 50 -6.12 12.89 7.32
C ALA A 50 -6.60 11.99 6.17
N TYR A 51 -7.54 11.09 6.43
CA TYR A 51 -8.16 10.28 5.37
C TYR A 51 -8.98 11.14 4.40
N VAL A 52 -9.79 12.07 4.90
CA VAL A 52 -10.56 12.98 4.04
C VAL A 52 -9.63 13.83 3.17
N GLN A 53 -8.53 14.34 3.73
CA GLN A 53 -7.51 15.06 2.96
C GLN A 53 -6.89 14.17 1.88
N LEU A 54 -6.49 12.96 2.23
CA LEU A 54 -5.93 11.99 1.28
C LEU A 54 -6.90 11.67 0.12
N LEU A 55 -8.20 11.59 0.40
CA LEU A 55 -9.21 11.43 -0.66
C LEU A 55 -9.30 12.67 -1.56
N GLY A 56 -9.25 13.86 -1.00
CA GLY A 56 -9.19 15.10 -1.79
C GLY A 56 -7.94 15.16 -2.67
N ASP A 57 -6.78 14.89 -2.09
CA ASP A 57 -5.49 15.07 -2.74
C ASP A 57 -5.20 13.99 -3.80
N HIS A 58 -5.68 12.76 -3.60
CA HIS A 58 -5.33 11.62 -4.44
C HIS A 58 -6.51 10.97 -5.15
N LEU A 59 -7.70 10.89 -4.53
CA LEU A 59 -8.85 10.24 -5.17
C LEU A 59 -9.54 11.16 -6.17
N GLN A 60 -9.77 12.44 -5.85
CA GLN A 60 -10.47 13.36 -6.76
C GLN A 60 -9.75 13.49 -8.12
N PRO A 61 -8.42 13.76 -8.19
CA PRO A 61 -7.73 13.86 -9.47
C PRO A 61 -7.73 12.53 -10.24
N PHE A 62 -7.67 11.40 -9.53
CA PHE A 62 -7.75 10.08 -10.14
C PHE A 62 -9.13 9.82 -10.75
N MET A 63 -10.21 10.19 -10.07
CA MET A 63 -11.57 10.05 -10.58
C MET A 63 -11.79 10.93 -11.82
N ASP A 64 -11.28 12.16 -11.82
CA ASP A 64 -11.35 13.03 -13.00
C ASP A 64 -10.60 12.43 -14.20
N TYR A 65 -9.41 11.86 -13.96
CA TYR A 65 -8.66 11.15 -14.99
C TYR A 65 -9.45 9.96 -15.55
N VAL A 66 -9.96 9.08 -14.67
CA VAL A 66 -10.70 7.88 -15.08
C VAL A 66 -11.99 8.23 -15.82
N LEU A 67 -12.71 9.25 -15.36
CA LEU A 67 -13.94 9.72 -16.02
C LEU A 67 -13.65 10.32 -17.39
N LYS A 68 -12.56 11.09 -17.53
CA LYS A 68 -12.13 11.61 -18.83
C LYS A 68 -11.82 10.48 -19.82
N GLN A 69 -11.05 9.49 -19.38
CA GLN A 69 -10.74 8.30 -20.19
C GLN A 69 -12.01 7.56 -20.63
N ARG A 70 -13.06 7.52 -19.79
CA ARG A 70 -14.35 6.92 -20.16
C ARG A 70 -15.04 7.66 -21.30
N TRP A 71 -14.95 8.98 -21.38
CA TRP A 71 -15.56 9.75 -22.47
C TRP A 71 -14.84 9.54 -23.80
N ASP A 72 -13.54 9.20 -23.79
CA ASP A 72 -12.77 8.90 -25.01
C ASP A 72 -13.20 7.57 -25.69
N PHE A 73 -13.91 6.68 -25.00
CA PHE A 73 -14.40 5.41 -25.58
C PHE A 73 -15.79 5.50 -26.24
N TYR A 74 -16.54 6.59 -25.99
CA TYR A 74 -17.88 6.80 -26.55
C TYR A 74 -17.91 7.85 -27.68
N GLY A 75 -16.74 8.37 -28.08
CA GLY A 75 -16.55 9.29 -29.21
C GLY A 75 -16.14 8.58 -30.49
#